data_AF-A0A929JZJ7-F1
#
_entry.id   AF-A0A929JZJ7-F1
#
_cell.length_a   1.000
_cell.length_b   1.000
_cell.length_c   1.000
_cell.angle_alpha   90.00
_cell.angle_beta   90.00
_cell.angle_gamma   90.00
#
_symmetry.space_group_name_H-M   'P 1'
#
loop_
_entity.id
_entity.type
_entity.pdbx_description
1 polymer ?
#
loop_
_entity_poly.entity_id
_entity_poly.type
_entity_poly.pdbx_seq_one_letter_code
_entity_poly.pdbx_strand_id
1 'polypeptide(L)'
;MGKITNQEVLDKIAAKFGEQVTVIGEPHSLLTVETGREQIIDLLGFLKNDATLQFIFLTDITAIHYPEQEKPIGIIYHLHSLVNNVRIRVKVFVADGDVHVPTATVLWNGANWMERETYDFFGVVFDGHPDLRRILNVDDMTAFPMRKEFPLEDPNRVDKKDYFFGR
;
A
#
# COMPACT_ATOMS: atom_id res chain seq x y z
N MET A 1 -19.46 21.89 10.00
CA MET A 1 -19.23 20.46 10.25
C MET A 1 -17.94 20.35 11.05
N GLY A 2 -18.01 19.78 12.26
CA GLY A 2 -16.84 19.65 13.13
C GLY A 2 -15.82 18.73 12.47
N LYS A 3 -14.57 19.16 12.36
CA LYS A 3 -13.47 18.32 11.90
C LYS A 3 -13.31 17.22 12.96
N ILE A 4 -13.56 15.96 12.61
CA ILE A 4 -13.30 14.86 13.51
C ILE A 4 -11.81 14.85 13.89
N THR A 5 -11.50 14.40 15.09
CA THR A 5 -10.11 14.29 15.56
C THR A 5 -9.55 12.90 15.28
N ASN A 6 -8.21 12.77 15.26
CA ASN A 6 -7.56 11.46 15.13
C ASN A 6 -7.97 10.52 16.27
N GLN A 7 -8.20 11.06 17.47
CA GLN A 7 -8.66 10.28 18.62
C GLN A 7 -10.05 9.67 18.37
N GLU A 8 -11.00 10.42 17.83
CA GLU A 8 -12.34 9.90 17.50
C GLU A 8 -12.28 8.80 16.43
N VAL A 9 -11.34 8.92 15.47
CA VAL A 9 -11.09 7.88 14.47
C VAL A 9 -10.55 6.61 15.14
N LEU A 10 -9.57 6.76 16.04
CA LEU A 10 -9.00 5.65 16.81
C LEU A 10 -10.03 4.96 17.69
N ASP A 11 -10.86 5.72 18.42
CA ASP A 11 -11.89 5.16 19.30
C ASP A 11 -12.90 4.33 18.51
N LYS A 12 -13.29 4.78 17.32
CA LYS A 12 -14.18 4.04 16.41
C LYS A 12 -13.52 2.78 15.85
N ILE A 13 -12.24 2.84 15.49
CA ILE A 13 -11.50 1.66 15.01
C ILE A 13 -11.37 0.64 16.15
N ALA A 14 -10.96 1.08 17.34
CA ALA A 14 -10.79 0.22 18.51
C ALA A 14 -12.11 -0.44 18.93
N ALA A 15 -13.23 0.28 18.86
CA ALA A 15 -14.55 -0.26 19.18
C ALA A 15 -14.99 -1.41 18.26
N LYS A 16 -14.54 -1.43 17.00
CA LYS A 16 -14.95 -2.45 16.01
C LYS A 16 -13.92 -3.57 15.82
N PHE A 17 -12.64 -3.24 15.83
CA PHE A 17 -11.55 -4.17 15.48
C PHE A 17 -10.70 -4.59 16.69
N GLY A 18 -10.83 -3.92 17.83
CA GLY A 18 -10.09 -4.25 19.05
C GLY A 18 -8.58 -4.34 18.81
N GLU A 19 -7.99 -5.45 19.21
CA GLU A 19 -6.54 -5.71 19.10
C GLU A 19 -6.08 -6.12 17.69
N GLN A 20 -6.98 -6.25 16.70
CA GLN A 20 -6.62 -6.60 15.32
C GLN A 20 -5.96 -5.45 14.56
N VAL A 21 -6.05 -4.23 15.09
CA VAL A 21 -5.45 -3.03 14.51
C VAL A 21 -4.51 -2.40 15.53
N THR A 22 -3.24 -2.33 15.16
CA THR A 22 -2.18 -1.74 15.99
C THR A 22 -1.98 -0.28 15.63
N VAL A 23 -1.96 0.60 16.61
CA VAL A 23 -1.64 2.02 16.40
C VAL A 23 -0.12 2.18 16.37
N ILE A 24 0.41 2.69 15.27
CA ILE A 24 1.86 2.93 15.10
C ILE A 24 2.25 4.32 15.60
N GLY A 25 1.37 5.31 15.38
CA GLY A 25 1.56 6.68 15.85
C GLY A 25 1.01 7.72 14.89
N GLU A 26 1.33 8.99 15.17
CA GLU A 26 0.83 10.14 14.41
C GLU A 26 1.96 11.07 13.92
N PRO A 27 2.90 10.58 13.09
CA PRO A 27 3.97 11.43 12.57
C PRO A 27 3.39 12.57 11.73
N HIS A 28 3.73 13.82 12.09
CA HIS A 28 3.25 15.03 11.41
C HIS A 28 1.72 15.10 11.32
N SER A 29 1.02 14.67 12.38
CA SER A 29 -0.45 14.64 12.48
C SER A 29 -1.14 13.69 11.50
N LEU A 30 -0.40 12.78 10.86
CA LEU A 30 -0.95 11.72 10.02
C LEU A 30 -1.11 10.44 10.84
N LEU A 31 -2.35 10.13 11.21
CA LEU A 31 -2.66 8.90 11.93
C LEU A 31 -2.23 7.68 11.11
N THR A 32 -1.39 6.85 11.71
CA THR A 32 -0.87 5.62 11.09
C THR A 32 -1.26 4.41 11.93
N VAL A 33 -1.97 3.49 11.29
CA VAL A 33 -2.38 2.21 11.87
C VAL A 33 -1.83 1.06 11.03
N GLU A 34 -1.68 -0.09 11.66
CA GLU A 34 -1.23 -1.33 11.03
C GLU A 34 -2.25 -2.43 11.30
N THR A 35 -2.48 -3.29 10.34
CA THR A 35 -3.36 -4.45 10.48
C THR A 35 -2.87 -5.64 9.66
N GLY A 36 -3.45 -6.81 9.89
CA GLY A 36 -3.20 -8.00 9.07
C GLY A 36 -3.88 -7.91 7.71
N ARG A 37 -3.35 -8.67 6.73
CA ARG A 37 -3.95 -8.78 5.39
C ARG A 37 -5.37 -9.36 5.40
N GLU A 38 -5.72 -10.11 6.44
CA GLU A 38 -7.03 -10.73 6.62
C GLU A 38 -8.10 -9.66 6.96
N GLN A 39 -7.73 -8.61 7.69
CA GLN A 39 -8.64 -7.58 8.19
C GLN A 39 -8.66 -6.32 7.30
N ILE A 40 -7.76 -6.22 6.32
CA ILE A 40 -7.55 -4.98 5.57
C ILE A 40 -8.81 -4.52 4.84
N ILE A 41 -9.54 -5.40 4.14
CA ILE A 41 -10.75 -5.01 3.40
C ILE A 41 -11.87 -4.60 4.35
N ASP A 42 -12.03 -5.30 5.47
CA ASP A 42 -13.05 -4.96 6.46
C ASP A 42 -12.76 -3.60 7.11
N LEU A 43 -11.49 -3.32 7.42
CA LEU A 43 -11.05 -2.04 7.96
C LEU A 43 -11.25 -0.91 6.93
N LEU A 44 -10.76 -1.09 5.71
CA LEU A 44 -10.93 -0.11 4.64
C LEU A 44 -12.42 0.15 4.33
N GLY A 45 -13.24 -0.90 4.31
CA GLY A 45 -14.68 -0.82 4.10
C GLY A 45 -15.39 -0.09 5.25
N PHE A 46 -14.97 -0.33 6.49
CA PHE A 46 -15.47 0.42 7.65
C PHE A 46 -15.13 1.90 7.55
N LEU A 47 -13.86 2.24 7.29
CA LEU A 47 -13.40 3.63 7.16
C LEU A 47 -14.16 4.38 6.06
N LYS A 48 -14.46 3.70 4.95
CA LYS A 48 -15.22 4.26 3.83
C LYS A 48 -16.70 4.46 4.16
N ASN A 49 -17.36 3.45 4.74
CA ASN A 49 -18.82 3.37 4.84
C ASN A 49 -19.38 3.93 6.16
N ASP A 50 -18.56 4.12 7.20
CA ASP A 50 -19.04 4.74 8.45
C ASP A 50 -19.53 6.17 8.19
N ALA A 51 -20.75 6.45 8.66
CA ALA A 51 -21.45 7.71 8.40
C ALA A 51 -20.71 8.94 8.96
N THR A 52 -19.84 8.75 9.95
CA THR A 52 -19.07 9.82 10.57
C THR A 52 -17.69 9.95 9.94
N LEU A 53 -17.00 8.83 9.68
CA LEU A 53 -15.62 8.85 9.18
C LEU A 53 -15.53 9.24 7.71
N GLN A 54 -16.33 8.62 6.85
CA GLN A 54 -16.44 8.94 5.42
C GLN A 54 -15.09 9.08 4.68
N PHE A 55 -14.17 8.11 4.83
CA PHE A 55 -12.93 8.05 4.05
C PHE A 55 -13.21 7.62 2.60
N ILE A 56 -13.93 8.47 1.87
CA ILE A 56 -14.43 8.18 0.53
C ILE A 56 -13.35 8.28 -0.55
N PHE A 57 -12.23 8.94 -0.27
CA PHE A 57 -11.15 9.17 -1.23
C PHE A 57 -9.91 8.34 -0.92
N LEU A 58 -9.65 7.37 -1.78
CA LEU A 58 -8.38 6.64 -1.82
C LEU A 58 -7.34 7.54 -2.49
N THR A 59 -6.35 7.99 -1.72
CA THR A 59 -5.32 8.91 -2.20
C THR A 59 -4.22 8.17 -2.94
N ASP A 60 -3.78 7.05 -2.37
CA ASP A 60 -2.64 6.29 -2.89
C ASP A 60 -2.62 4.87 -2.32
N ILE A 61 -2.12 3.92 -3.12
CA ILE A 61 -1.71 2.58 -2.68
C ILE A 61 -0.29 2.40 -3.17
N THR A 62 0.62 2.12 -2.24
CA THR A 62 2.04 1.91 -2.56
C THR A 62 2.60 0.80 -1.67
N ALA A 63 3.84 0.40 -1.92
CA ALA A 63 4.55 -0.54 -1.07
C ALA A 63 5.95 -0.08 -0.70
N ILE A 64 6.49 -0.72 0.33
CA ILE A 64 7.84 -0.52 0.85
C ILE A 64 8.49 -1.88 1.05
N HIS A 65 9.81 -1.95 0.87
CA HIS A 65 10.59 -3.17 1.09
C HIS A 65 11.67 -2.94 2.16
N TYR A 66 11.51 -3.62 3.30
CA TYR A 66 12.46 -3.72 4.41
C TYR A 66 13.06 -5.14 4.49
N PRO A 67 14.14 -5.44 3.75
CA PRO A 67 14.68 -6.80 3.64
C PRO A 67 15.18 -7.39 4.97
N GLU A 68 15.45 -6.56 5.97
CA GLU A 68 15.92 -6.96 7.30
C GLU A 68 14.79 -7.44 8.24
N GLN A 69 13.53 -7.29 7.84
CA GLN A 69 12.36 -7.67 8.65
C GLN A 69 11.82 -9.05 8.27
N GLU A 70 11.18 -9.72 9.23
CA GLU A 70 10.49 -11.01 8.99
C GLU A 70 9.37 -10.89 7.95
N LYS A 71 8.68 -9.75 7.94
CA LYS A 71 7.66 -9.39 6.95
C LYS A 71 8.16 -8.21 6.11
N PRO A 72 8.99 -8.45 5.08
CA PRO A 72 9.77 -7.41 4.44
C PRO A 72 8.94 -6.51 3.52
N ILE A 73 7.78 -6.96 3.03
CA ILE A 73 6.95 -6.17 2.11
C ILE A 73 5.81 -5.51 2.88
N GLY A 74 5.81 -4.18 2.91
CA GLY A 74 4.75 -3.38 3.52
C GLY A 74 3.88 -2.71 2.47
N ILE A 75 2.59 -2.99 2.44
CA ILE A 75 1.59 -2.31 1.60
C ILE A 75 1.00 -1.16 2.41
N ILE A 76 0.88 0.01 1.79
CA ILE A 76 0.44 1.25 2.44
C ILE A 76 -0.75 1.82 1.68
N TYR A 77 -1.86 2.01 2.40
CA TYR A 77 -3.05 2.67 1.90
C TYR A 77 -3.13 4.07 2.51
N HIS A 78 -3.24 5.09 1.67
CA HIS A 78 -3.50 6.46 2.09
C HIS A 78 -4.95 6.81 1.80
N LEU A 79 -5.70 7.15 2.84
CA LEU A 79 -7.11 7.51 2.74
C LEU A 79 -7.33 8.94 3.20
N HIS A 80 -8.34 9.58 2.60
CA HIS A 80 -8.74 10.93 2.93
C HIS A 80 -10.26 11.01 3.07
N SER A 81 -10.70 11.48 4.24
CA SER A 81 -12.06 11.95 4.43
C SER A 81 -12.17 13.40 3.98
N LEU A 82 -12.77 13.62 2.81
CA LEU A 82 -12.93 14.97 2.24
C LEU A 82 -13.90 15.83 3.06
N VAL A 83 -14.91 15.20 3.66
CA VAL A 83 -15.94 15.89 4.47
C VAL A 83 -15.33 16.42 5.76
N ASN A 84 -14.49 15.60 6.42
CA ASN A 84 -13.88 15.96 7.69
C ASN A 84 -12.48 16.59 7.54
N ASN A 85 -11.89 16.53 6.34
CA ASN A 85 -10.53 16.94 6.03
C ASN A 85 -9.48 16.28 6.94
N VAL A 86 -9.60 14.96 7.12
CA VAL A 86 -8.70 14.12 7.93
C VAL A 86 -8.13 13.01 7.06
N ARG A 87 -6.84 12.69 7.26
CA ARG A 87 -6.13 11.64 6.54
C ARG A 87 -5.71 10.54 7.49
N ILE A 88 -5.69 9.31 6.98
CA ILE A 88 -5.19 8.14 7.70
C ILE A 88 -4.32 7.32 6.77
N ARG A 89 -3.28 6.72 7.34
CA ARG A 89 -2.40 5.75 6.70
C ARG A 89 -2.64 4.37 7.32
N VAL A 90 -2.95 3.39 6.50
CA VAL A 90 -3.09 2.00 6.92
C VAL A 90 -1.95 1.19 6.33
N LYS A 91 -1.24 0.42 7.15
CA LYS A 91 -0.14 -0.44 6.73
C LYS A 91 -0.49 -1.92 6.90
N VAL A 92 0.01 -2.75 6.00
CA VAL A 92 -0.06 -4.20 6.08
C VAL A 92 1.29 -4.76 5.70
N PHE A 93 1.90 -5.56 6.56
CA PHE A 93 3.17 -6.24 6.27
C PHE A 93 2.95 -7.71 5.96
N VAL A 94 3.62 -8.21 4.93
CA VAL A 94 3.57 -9.61 4.46
C VAL A 94 4.97 -10.18 4.28
N ALA A 95 5.07 -11.50 4.37
CA ALA A 95 6.31 -12.24 4.15
C ALA A 95 6.62 -12.35 2.64
N ASP A 96 7.89 -12.36 2.25
CA ASP A 96 8.30 -12.41 0.84
C ASP A 96 7.86 -13.69 0.10
N GLY A 97 7.72 -14.81 0.82
CA GLY A 97 7.24 -16.08 0.26
C GLY A 97 5.71 -16.14 0.04
N ASP A 98 4.97 -15.15 0.53
CA ASP A 98 3.50 -15.10 0.46
C ASP A 98 3.02 -13.64 0.40
N VAL A 99 3.31 -12.99 -0.73
CA VAL A 99 3.02 -11.57 -0.98
C VAL A 99 1.58 -11.35 -1.49
N HIS A 100 0.63 -12.07 -0.91
CA HIS A 100 -0.79 -12.03 -1.26
C HIS A 100 -1.57 -11.11 -0.30
N VAL A 101 -2.37 -10.21 -0.88
CA VAL A 101 -3.25 -9.27 -0.16
C VAL A 101 -4.58 -9.17 -0.92
N PRO A 102 -5.74 -9.13 -0.26
CA PRO A 102 -7.01 -8.94 -0.97
C PRO A 102 -7.10 -7.56 -1.65
N THR A 103 -7.74 -7.50 -2.83
CA THR A 103 -7.90 -6.25 -3.61
C THR A 103 -8.86 -5.25 -2.95
N ALA A 104 -8.47 -3.98 -2.92
CA ALA A 104 -9.33 -2.85 -2.56
C ALA A 104 -10.19 -2.35 -3.72
N THR A 105 -10.10 -2.95 -4.92
CA THR A 105 -10.97 -2.62 -6.07
C THR A 105 -12.45 -2.83 -5.78
N VAL A 106 -12.79 -3.75 -4.86
CA VAL A 106 -14.16 -3.97 -4.37
C VAL A 106 -14.72 -2.76 -3.60
N LEU A 107 -13.85 -1.87 -3.12
CA LEU A 107 -14.21 -0.65 -2.39
C LEU A 107 -14.05 0.60 -3.25
N TRP A 108 -12.95 0.72 -3.98
CA TRP A 108 -12.66 1.86 -4.86
C TRP A 108 -12.23 1.38 -6.25
N ASN A 109 -12.98 1.75 -7.28
CA ASN A 109 -12.59 1.45 -8.67
C ASN A 109 -11.20 2.02 -9.02
N GLY A 110 -10.81 3.15 -8.42
CA GLY A 110 -9.50 3.77 -8.61
C GLY A 110 -8.32 2.93 -8.09
N ALA A 111 -8.55 1.99 -7.18
CA ALA A 111 -7.51 1.09 -6.68
C ALA A 111 -6.89 0.24 -7.79
N ASN A 112 -7.62 -0.01 -8.88
CA ASN A 112 -7.17 -0.86 -9.98
C ASN A 112 -5.78 -0.49 -10.51
N TRP A 113 -5.56 0.80 -10.76
CA TRP A 113 -4.28 1.25 -11.33
C TRP A 113 -3.16 1.24 -10.29
N MET A 114 -3.46 1.66 -9.05
CA MET A 114 -2.48 1.74 -7.97
C MET A 114 -2.02 0.33 -7.52
N GLU A 115 -2.94 -0.64 -7.51
CA GLU A 115 -2.63 -2.04 -7.20
C GLU A 115 -1.77 -2.68 -8.29
N ARG A 116 -2.04 -2.36 -9.57
CA ARG A 116 -1.18 -2.78 -10.69
C ARG A 116 0.21 -2.17 -10.62
N GLU A 117 0.33 -0.89 -10.28
CA GLU A 117 1.63 -0.24 -10.09
C GLU A 117 2.42 -0.90 -8.95
N THR A 118 1.74 -1.18 -7.83
CA THR A 118 2.34 -1.84 -6.66
C THR A 118 2.79 -3.27 -7.00
N TYR A 119 2.00 -4.00 -7.79
CA TYR A 119 2.40 -5.30 -8.34
C TYR A 119 3.64 -5.18 -9.25
N ASP A 120 3.65 -4.21 -10.16
CA ASP A 120 4.72 -4.03 -11.14
C ASP A 120 6.08 -3.73 -10.48
N PHE A 121 6.07 -2.93 -9.41
CA PHE A 121 7.30 -2.50 -8.74
C PHE A 121 7.75 -3.36 -7.56
N PHE A 122 6.81 -3.98 -6.84
CA PHE A 122 7.09 -4.72 -5.60
C PHE A 122 6.62 -6.17 -5.64
N GLY A 123 5.91 -6.61 -6.67
CA GLY A 123 5.46 -7.99 -6.80
C GLY A 123 4.34 -8.38 -5.82
N VAL A 124 3.60 -7.42 -5.31
CA VAL A 124 2.44 -7.68 -4.44
C VAL A 124 1.28 -8.21 -5.28
N VAL A 125 0.80 -9.41 -4.96
CA VAL A 125 -0.32 -10.03 -5.65
C VAL A 125 -1.62 -9.65 -4.95
N PHE A 126 -2.49 -8.94 -5.68
CA PHE A 126 -3.80 -8.53 -5.17
C PHE A 126 -4.87 -9.57 -5.53
N ASP A 127 -5.32 -10.35 -4.54
CA ASP A 127 -6.28 -11.43 -4.76
C ASP A 127 -7.66 -10.87 -5.12
N GLY A 128 -8.25 -11.40 -6.20
CA GLY A 128 -9.53 -10.96 -6.73
C GLY A 128 -9.46 -9.72 -7.64
N HIS A 129 -8.27 -9.19 -7.91
CA HIS A 129 -8.11 -8.03 -8.79
C HIS A 129 -8.54 -8.37 -10.25
N PRO A 130 -9.32 -7.50 -10.93
CA PRO A 130 -9.91 -7.83 -12.22
C PRO A 130 -8.93 -7.88 -13.41
N ASP A 131 -7.84 -7.12 -13.37
CA ASP A 131 -6.79 -7.11 -14.42
C ASP A 131 -5.40 -6.87 -13.80
N LEU A 132 -4.87 -7.86 -13.08
CA LEU A 132 -3.56 -7.71 -12.42
C LEU A 132 -2.43 -8.07 -13.39
N ARG A 133 -1.88 -7.05 -14.03
CA ARG A 133 -0.73 -7.14 -14.94
C ARG A 133 0.13 -5.90 -14.82
N ARG A 134 1.38 -5.99 -15.30
CA ARG A 134 2.32 -4.87 -15.38
C ARG A 134 1.68 -3.67 -16.10
N ILE A 135 2.12 -2.47 -15.74
CA ILE A 135 1.50 -1.23 -16.23
C ILE A 135 2.54 -0.19 -16.66
N LEU A 136 3.70 -0.16 -16.01
CA LEU A 136 4.79 0.78 -16.30
C LEU A 136 6.00 0.09 -16.93
N ASN A 137 6.32 -1.14 -16.51
CA ASN A 137 7.45 -1.89 -17.05
C ASN A 137 7.05 -2.80 -18.22
N VAL A 138 8.06 -3.35 -18.89
CA VAL A 138 7.87 -4.31 -19.98
C VAL A 138 7.21 -5.59 -19.48
N ASP A 139 6.31 -6.17 -20.27
CA ASP A 139 5.49 -7.32 -19.88
C ASP A 139 6.32 -8.54 -19.47
N ASP A 140 7.45 -8.77 -20.15
CA ASP A 140 8.35 -9.92 -19.91
C ASP A 140 9.31 -9.73 -18.73
N MET A 141 9.24 -8.59 -18.03
CA MET A 141 10.11 -8.34 -16.90
C MET A 141 9.82 -9.34 -15.77
N THR A 142 10.85 -9.98 -15.24
CA THR A 142 10.75 -10.90 -14.09
C THR A 142 11.16 -10.25 -12.78
N ALA A 143 11.82 -9.10 -12.84
CA ALA A 143 12.29 -8.34 -11.69
C ALA A 143 11.22 -7.37 -11.16
N PHE A 144 11.41 -6.92 -9.92
CA PHE A 144 10.58 -5.93 -9.24
C PHE A 144 11.45 -4.73 -8.83
N PRO A 145 11.57 -3.70 -9.70
CA PRO A 145 12.63 -2.69 -9.63
C PRO A 145 12.81 -1.98 -8.29
N MET A 146 11.75 -1.82 -7.50
CA MET A 146 11.78 -1.05 -6.25
C MET A 146 12.13 -1.93 -5.03
N ARG A 147 12.29 -3.25 -5.22
CA ARG A 147 12.83 -4.12 -4.18
C ARG A 147 14.33 -3.89 -4.03
N LYS A 148 14.81 -3.88 -2.79
CA LYS A 148 16.21 -3.59 -2.44
C LYS A 148 17.23 -4.63 -2.92
N GLU A 149 16.77 -5.81 -3.33
CA GLU A 149 17.59 -6.85 -3.94
C GLU A 149 18.06 -6.51 -5.37
N PHE A 150 17.35 -5.63 -6.08
CA PHE A 150 17.71 -5.26 -7.45
C PHE A 150 18.67 -4.06 -7.46
N PRO A 151 19.81 -4.16 -8.16
CA PRO A 151 20.70 -3.03 -8.36
C PRO A 151 20.04 -1.97 -9.26
N LEU A 152 20.48 -0.72 -9.12
CA LEU A 152 20.00 0.39 -9.95
C LEU A 152 20.30 0.18 -11.44
N GLU A 153 21.44 -0.43 -11.74
CA GLU A 153 21.83 -0.77 -13.10
C GLU A 153 21.75 -2.27 -13.32
N ASP A 154 21.18 -2.67 -14.45
CA ASP A 154 21.19 -4.07 -14.86
C ASP A 154 22.64 -4.52 -15.06
N PRO A 155 23.13 -5.50 -14.29
CA PRO A 155 24.51 -5.99 -14.42
C PRO A 155 24.80 -6.61 -15.79
N ASN A 156 23.77 -6.99 -16.55
CA ASN A 156 23.90 -7.54 -17.90
C ASN A 156 23.92 -6.46 -18.99
N ARG A 157 23.75 -5.18 -18.62
CA ARG A 157 23.72 -4.07 -19.55
C ARG A 157 25.13 -3.75 -20.08
N VAL A 158 25.40 -4.14 -21.33
CA VAL A 158 26.72 -3.99 -21.98
C VAL A 158 26.91 -2.68 -22.74
N ASP A 159 25.84 -1.95 -23.08
CA ASP A 159 25.90 -0.67 -23.82
C ASP A 159 26.45 0.50 -23.00
N LYS A 160 26.49 0.36 -21.67
CA LYS A 160 27.09 1.34 -20.74
C LYS A 160 28.56 1.06 -20.42
N LYS A 161 29.14 -0.01 -20.95
CA LYS A 161 30.57 -0.25 -20.77
C LYS A 161 31.31 0.76 -21.66
N ASP A 162 32.10 1.63 -21.04
CA ASP A 162 32.80 2.77 -21.66
C ASP A 162 33.78 2.42 -22.81
N TYR A 163 33.81 1.17 -23.29
CA TYR A 163 34.62 0.73 -24.42
C TYR A 163 34.44 1.58 -25.68
N PHE A 164 33.28 2.23 -25.87
CA PHE A 164 32.96 3.05 -27.03
C PHE A 164 33.01 4.56 -26.78
N PHE A 165 33.27 5.01 -25.54
CA PHE A 165 33.29 6.43 -25.17
C PHE A 165 34.69 7.07 -25.08
N GLY A 166 35.73 6.36 -25.54
CA GLY A 166 37.02 6.97 -25.91
C GLY A 166 37.72 7.78 -24.83
N ARG A 167 37.58 7.38 -23.55
CA ARG A 167 38.38 7.89 -22.43
C ARG A 167 39.14 6.74 -21.78
#